data_AF-T0YU43-F1
#
_entry.id   AF-T0YU43-F1
#
_cell.length_a   1.000
_cell.length_b   1.000
_cell.length_c   1.000
_cell.angle_alpha   90.00
_cell.angle_beta   90.00
_cell.angle_gamma   90.00
#
_symmetry.space_group_name_H-M   'P 1'
#
loop_
_entity.id
_entity.type
_entity.pdbx_description
1 polymer ?
#
loop_
_entity_poly.entity_id
_entity_poly.type
_entity_poly.pdbx_seq_one_letter_code
_entity_poly.pdbx_strand_id
1 'polypeptide(L)' 'MKRDLQGTYVTISTVGETVRAFVPAPLPPRPSIDWTPNLRNKFDQALLTLGRLDSVSTLLPDTSLLL' A
#
# COMPACT_ATOMS: atom_id res chain seq x y z
N MET A 1 9.56 9.73 6.17
CA MET A 1 8.53 10.57 5.50
C MET A 1 7.59 11.11 6.57
N LYS A 2 7.38 12.42 6.64
CA LYS A 2 6.30 13.01 7.46
C LYS A 2 5.08 13.11 6.55
N ARG A 3 4.01 12.37 6.85
CA ARG A 3 2.74 12.41 6.10
C ARG A 3 1.69 13.03 7.01
N ASP A 4 0.91 13.95 6.46
CA ASP A 4 -0.28 14.44 7.13
C ASP A 4 -1.36 13.35 7.20
N LEU A 5 -2.39 13.59 8.01
CA LEU A 5 -3.49 12.65 8.24
C LEU A 5 -4.15 12.25 6.91
N GLN A 6 -4.18 10.94 6.60
CA GLN A 6 -4.67 10.40 5.32
C GLN A 6 -6.19 10.13 5.33
N GLY A 7 -6.95 11.06 5.88
CA GLY A 7 -8.37 10.90 6.12
C GLY A 7 -8.87 11.90 7.15
N THR A 8 -10.09 11.69 7.61
CA THR A 8 -10.76 12.58 8.57
C THR A 8 -11.47 11.78 9.65
N TYR A 9 -11.48 12.30 10.87
CA TYR A 9 -12.36 11.78 11.89
C TYR A 9 -13.75 12.39 11.74
N VAL A 10 -14.78 11.54 11.74
CA VAL A 10 -16.18 11.95 11.78
C VAL A 10 -16.80 11.44 13.07
N THR A 11 -17.56 12.30 13.72
CA THR A 11 -18.36 11.91 14.89
C THR A 11 -19.67 11.32 14.39
N ILE A 12 -19.94 10.07 14.73
CA ILE A 12 -21.19 9.39 14.38
C ILE A 12 -21.89 8.94 15.67
N SER A 13 -23.22 8.82 15.61
CA SER A 13 -23.99 8.19 16.66
C SER A 13 -25.02 7.25 16.06
N THR A 14 -25.01 6.01 16.54
CA THR A 14 -26.06 5.02 16.28
C THR A 14 -26.52 4.53 17.64
N VAL A 15 -27.74 4.91 18.02
CA VAL A 15 -28.41 4.47 19.26
C VAL A 15 -27.74 4.98 20.56
N GLY A 16 -27.44 6.28 20.63
CA GLY A 16 -27.11 6.98 21.89
C GLY A 16 -25.64 6.97 22.30
N GLU A 17 -24.79 6.13 21.68
CA GLU A 17 -23.34 6.22 21.85
C GLU A 17 -22.73 7.12 20.78
N THR A 18 -21.81 7.99 21.19
CA THR A 18 -21.07 8.89 20.29
C THR A 18 -19.67 8.33 20.08
N VAL A 19 -19.32 8.00 18.84
CA VAL A 19 -18.00 7.47 18.50
C VAL A 19 -17.31 8.36 17.46
N ARG A 20 -15.97 8.39 17.50
CA ARG A 20 -15.14 9.08 16.51
C ARG A 20 -14.56 8.06 15.54
N ALA A 21 -15.19 7.92 14.38
CA ALA A 21 -14.75 7.01 13.33
C ALA A 21 -13.71 7.68 12.43
N PHE A 22 -12.65 6.96 12.06
CA PHE A 22 -11.69 7.41 11.06
C PHE A 22 -12.17 7.00 9.66
N VAL A 23 -12.35 7.98 8.77
CA VAL A 23 -12.69 7.77 7.37
C VAL A 23 -11.46 8.08 6.52
N PRO A 24 -10.86 7.07 5.87
CA PRO A 24 -9.69 7.28 5.02
C PRO A 24 -10.03 8.12 3.79
N ALA A 25 -9.04 8.82 3.24
CA ALA A 25 -9.19 9.50 1.97
C ALA A 25 -9.56 8.49 0.87
N PRO A 26 -10.55 8.78 0.02
CA PRO A 26 -11.02 7.85 -0.99
C PRO A 26 -9.97 7.61 -2.07
N LEU A 27 -9.97 6.39 -2.64
CA LEU A 27 -9.16 6.04 -3.81
C LEU A 27 -10.03 6.05 -5.07
N PRO A 28 -9.48 6.50 -6.23
CA PRO A 28 -8.12 7.01 -6.43
C PRO A 28 -7.91 8.42 -5.83
N PRO A 29 -6.66 8.77 -5.48
CA PRO A 29 -6.35 10.10 -4.96
C PRO A 29 -6.66 11.18 -6.01
N ARG A 30 -6.97 12.39 -5.54
CA ARG A 30 -7.18 13.57 -6.39
C ARG A 30 -6.21 14.68 -5.98
N PRO A 31 -5.40 15.22 -6.91
CA PRO A 31 -5.23 14.74 -8.28
C PRO A 31 -4.66 13.31 -8.31
N SER A 32 -4.85 12.61 -9.43
CA SER A 32 -4.30 11.28 -9.62
C SER A 32 -2.77 11.30 -9.52
N ILE A 33 -2.17 10.13 -9.28
CA ILE A 33 -0.71 9.98 -9.27
C ILE A 33 -0.14 10.48 -10.60
N ASP A 34 0.76 11.45 -10.52
CA ASP A 34 1.54 11.90 -11.68
C ASP A 34 2.69 10.92 -11.95
N TRP A 35 2.57 10.18 -13.04
CA TRP A 35 3.54 9.17 -13.46
C TRP A 35 4.71 9.81 -14.19
N THR A 36 5.50 10.60 -13.47
CA THR A 36 6.75 11.16 -13.99
C THR A 36 7.68 10.06 -14.52
N PRO A 37 8.54 10.34 -15.52
CA PRO A 37 9.47 9.34 -16.06
C PRO A 37 10.33 8.66 -14.99
N ASN A 38 10.79 9.42 -14.00
CA ASN A 38 11.57 8.88 -12.88
C ASN A 38 10.76 7.93 -12.00
N LEU A 39 9.50 8.27 -11.68
CA LEU A 39 8.63 7.40 -10.88
C LEU A 39 8.30 6.11 -11.64
N ARG A 40 8.00 6.23 -12.93
CA ARG A 40 7.73 5.08 -13.79
C ARG A 40 8.95 4.15 -13.89
N ASN A 41 10.15 4.68 -14.12
CA ASN A 41 11.37 3.88 -14.17
C ASN A 41 11.62 3.12 -12.85
N LYS A 42 11.38 3.76 -11.69
CA LYS A 42 11.50 3.10 -10.38
C LYS A 42 10.45 2.00 -10.19
N PHE A 43 9.23 2.24 -10.63
CA PHE A 43 8.15 1.25 -10.59
C PHE A 43 8.49 0.02 -11.45
N ASP A 44 8.97 0.24 -12.68
CA ASP A 44 9.36 -0.85 -13.58
C ASP A 44 10.54 -1.66 -13.03
N GLN A 45 11.55 -0.99 -12.45
CA GLN A 45 12.67 -1.68 -11.77
C GLN A 45 12.20 -2.49 -10.56
N ALA A 46 11.28 -1.97 -9.76
CA ALA A 46 10.70 -2.70 -8.64
C ALA A 46 9.95 -3.93 -9.13
N LEU A 47 9.15 -3.81 -10.20
CA LEU A 47 8.39 -4.92 -10.77
C LEU A 47 9.32 -6.03 -11.30
N LEU A 48 10.39 -5.67 -12.02
CA LEU A 48 11.40 -6.63 -12.47
C LEU A 48 12.08 -7.35 -11.30
N THR A 49 12.38 -6.62 -10.23
CA THR A 49 13.04 -7.18 -9.03
C THR A 49 12.13 -8.15 -8.30
N LEU A 50 10.84 -7.84 -8.19
CA LEU A 50 9.83 -8.74 -7.63
C LEU A 50 9.73 -10.03 -8.46
N GLY A 51 9.65 -9.93 -9.79
CA GLY A 51 9.60 -11.12 -10.65
C GLY A 51 10.84 -12.02 -10.52
N ARG A 52 12.02 -11.43 -10.31
CA ARG A 52 13.25 -12.20 -10.01
C ARG A 52 13.17 -12.90 -8.66
N LEU A 53 12.68 -12.22 -7.62
CA LEU A 53 12.49 -12.81 -6.29
C LEU A 53 11.53 -14.00 -6.35
N ASP A 54 10.39 -13.84 -6.99
CA ASP A 54 9.40 -14.92 -7.13
C ASP A 54 10.00 -16.12 -7.86
N SER A 55 10.77 -15.88 -8.93
CA SER A 55 11.46 -16.95 -9.67
C SER A 55 12.47 -17.69 -8.78
N VAL A 56 13.25 -16.96 -7.97
CA VAL A 56 14.17 -17.61 -7.01
C VAL A 56 13.40 -18.42 -5.99
N SER A 57 12.29 -17.91 -5.46
CA SER A 57 11.46 -18.63 -4.47
C SER A 57 10.91 -19.95 -5.01
N THR A 58 10.65 -20.06 -6.33
CA THR A 58 10.21 -21.34 -6.94
C THR A 58 11.32 -22.37 -7.10
N LEU A 59 12.58 -21.94 -7.10
CA LEU A 59 13.75 -22.81 -7.25
C LEU A 59 14.41 -23.14 -5.92
N LEU A 60 13.92 -22.57 -4.82
CA LEU A 60 14.38 -22.93 -3.49
C LEU A 60 14.00 -24.39 -3.23
N PRO A 61 14.95 -25.26 -2.81
CA PRO A 61 14.60 -26.58 -2.33
C PRO A 61 13.65 -26.45 -1.14
N ASP A 62 12.84 -27.49 -0.94
CA ASP A 62 11.80 -27.57 0.10
C ASP A 62 12.27 -26.88 1.39
N THR A 63 11.62 -25.75 1.73
CA THR A 63 12.07 -24.87 2.82
C THR A 63 11.98 -25.55 4.19
N SER A 64 11.34 -26.72 4.27
CA SER A 64 11.42 -27.63 5.41
C SER A 64 12.85 -28.12 5.72
N LEU A 65 13.79 -28.01 4.78
CA LEU A 65 15.21 -28.32 4.99
C LEU A 65 16.03 -27.17 5.59
N LEU A 66 15.43 -25.98 5.77
CA LEU A 66 16.08 -24.79 6.34
C LEU A 66 15.61 -24.46 7.77
N LEU A 67 14.75 -25.30 8.36
CA LEU A 67 14.28 -25.24 9.76
C LEU A 67 14.85 -26.42 10.55
#